data_AF-A0A5N3XMK3-F1
#
_entry.id   AF-A0A5N3XMK3-F1
#
_cell.length_a   1.000
_cell.length_b   1.000
_cell.length_c   1.000
_cell.angle_alpha   90.00
_cell.angle_beta   90.00
_cell.angle_gamma   90.00
#
_symmetry.space_group_name_H-M   'P 1'
#
loop_
_entity.id
_entity.type
_entity.pdbx_description
1 polymer ?
#
loop_
_entity_poly.entity_id
_entity_poly.type
_entity_poly.pdbx_seq_one_letter_code
_entity_poly.pdbx_strand_id
1 'polypeptide(L)'
;MGIPDHLTCLLRNLYAGQEATVRTGHGKTDWFQIGQGIHQGCILSLCLFNLYAEYIMRMAGLEEAQAGIKITGRNINNLRYADDTTLMAESEEELKSLLMTVKGESEKVGLKLNIQKTKIMASGPIISWQIDGETVETVSDFILGGSKITADDGDCSHEVKRCLLLGRKVPTNLDSILKSREIILPKKVCLVKAMVFPVIRYGCESWIIKKAECQRIDAFELCWTIKKAECQRIDAFELWCWRRLLRVSWTARRANQSILKEISPECSLEGVMLKLKLQYFGHLTQRTDSFEKTLMLGKIEGSLPEGVTEDETVGWHHQLKGHEFE
;
A
#
# COMPACT_ATOMS: atom_id res chain seq x y z
N MET A 1 -3.72 14.49 28.36
CA MET A 1 -2.69 13.53 27.88
C MET A 1 -1.71 13.08 28.97
N GLY A 2 -1.71 13.64 30.19
CA GLY A 2 -0.83 13.16 31.27
C GLY A 2 0.67 13.32 30.99
N ILE A 3 1.04 14.18 30.02
CA ILE A 3 2.44 14.42 29.66
C ILE A 3 3.02 15.42 30.67
N PRO A 4 4.18 15.12 31.28
CA PRO A 4 4.86 16.04 32.19
C PRO A 4 5.17 17.39 31.56
N ASP A 5 4.96 18.48 32.31
CA ASP A 5 5.13 19.86 31.81
C ASP A 5 6.52 20.14 31.26
N HIS A 6 7.57 19.55 31.85
CA HIS A 6 8.94 19.73 31.40
C HIS A 6 9.17 19.19 29.98
N LEU A 7 8.49 18.10 29.58
CA LEU A 7 8.56 17.56 28.22
C LEU A 7 7.82 18.45 27.23
N THR A 8 6.64 18.96 27.63
CA THR A 8 5.89 19.93 26.82
C THR A 8 6.68 21.22 26.61
N CYS A 9 7.39 21.68 27.64
CA CYS A 9 8.28 22.84 27.55
C CYS A 9 9.46 22.56 26.60
N LEU A 10 10.10 21.39 26.71
CA LEU A 10 11.19 21.00 25.80
C LEU A 10 10.72 20.96 24.34
N LEU A 11 9.57 20.35 24.07
CA LEU A 11 8.98 20.32 22.73
C LEU A 11 8.64 21.72 22.22
N ARG A 12 8.04 22.57 23.06
CA ARG A 12 7.75 23.96 22.69
C ARG A 12 9.02 24.73 22.35
N ASN A 13 10.07 24.57 23.16
CA ASN A 13 11.36 25.23 22.92
C ASN A 13 12.06 24.70 21.67
N LEU A 14 11.84 23.42 21.32
CA LEU A 14 12.34 22.88 20.07
C LEU A 14 11.76 23.66 18.89
N TYR A 15 10.46 23.95 18.90
CA TYR A 15 9.72 24.60 17.80
C TYR A 15 9.58 26.12 17.85
N ALA A 16 9.87 26.76 18.99
CA ALA A 16 9.71 28.20 19.14
C ALA A 16 10.82 28.99 18.45
N GLY A 17 10.45 30.01 17.66
CA GLY A 17 11.38 30.98 17.08
C GLY A 17 12.41 30.37 16.13
N GLN A 18 12.03 29.31 15.42
CA GLN A 18 12.94 28.60 14.53
C GLN A 18 13.28 29.42 13.29
N GLU A 19 14.55 29.38 12.92
CA GLU A 19 15.03 29.91 11.64
C GLU A 19 15.69 28.79 10.83
N ALA A 20 15.53 28.82 9.52
CA ALA A 20 16.20 27.95 8.57
C ALA A 20 16.88 28.75 7.46
N THR A 21 17.85 28.09 6.82
CA THR A 21 18.49 28.54 5.58
C THR A 21 18.66 27.34 4.68
N VAL A 22 18.50 27.51 3.37
CA VAL A 22 18.66 26.44 2.38
C VAL A 22 20.06 26.49 1.81
N ARG A 23 20.80 25.38 1.92
CA ARG A 23 22.09 25.23 1.24
C ARG A 23 21.89 24.70 -0.17
N THR A 24 22.18 25.53 -1.16
CA THR A 24 22.15 25.21 -2.59
C THR A 24 23.55 25.00 -3.15
N GLY A 25 23.66 24.59 -4.42
CA GLY A 25 24.94 24.53 -5.13
C GLY A 25 25.61 25.89 -5.33
N HIS A 26 24.86 27.00 -5.17
CA HIS A 26 25.35 28.37 -5.33
C HIS A 26 25.64 29.08 -4.00
N GLY A 27 25.44 28.41 -2.85
CA GLY A 27 25.63 28.98 -1.52
C GLY A 27 24.43 28.77 -0.60
N LYS A 28 24.46 29.42 0.55
CA LYS A 28 23.33 29.43 1.51
C LYS A 28 22.39 30.59 1.19
N THR A 29 21.09 30.38 1.30
CA THR A 29 20.10 31.47 1.25
C THR A 29 20.16 32.29 2.54
N ASP A 30 19.48 33.42 2.55
CA ASP A 30 19.21 34.14 3.80
C ASP A 30 18.41 33.28 4.78
N TRP A 31 18.50 33.63 6.06
CA TRP A 31 17.70 33.01 7.11
C TRP A 31 16.24 33.44 6.98
N PHE A 32 15.34 32.50 7.18
CA PHE A 32 13.89 32.75 7.25
C PHE A 32 13.29 32.01 8.43
N GLN A 33 12.22 32.58 8.98
CA GLN A 33 11.51 32.01 10.13
C GLN A 33 10.62 30.85 9.69
N ILE A 34 10.61 29.77 10.47
CA ILE A 34 9.71 28.64 10.29
C ILE A 34 8.47 28.90 11.14
N GLY A 35 7.33 29.16 10.50
CA GLY A 35 6.07 29.43 11.18
C GLY A 35 5.25 28.18 11.49
N GLN A 36 5.23 27.21 10.58
CA GLN A 36 4.45 25.97 10.67
C GLN A 36 5.27 24.78 10.17
N GLY A 37 4.89 23.58 10.61
CA GLY A 37 5.47 22.32 10.16
C GLY A 37 6.31 21.58 11.21
N ILE A 38 6.76 20.40 10.81
CA ILE A 38 7.60 19.50 11.60
C ILE A 38 8.99 19.40 10.97
N HIS A 39 10.01 19.10 11.77
CA HIS A 39 11.37 18.91 11.27
C HIS A 39 11.50 17.61 10.49
N GLN A 40 11.57 17.69 9.16
CA GLN A 40 11.87 16.52 8.34
C GLN A 40 13.23 15.94 8.73
N GLY A 41 13.27 14.62 8.97
CA GLY A 41 14.46 13.91 9.44
C GLY A 41 14.65 13.91 10.97
N CYS A 42 13.85 14.66 11.74
CA CYS A 42 13.84 14.54 13.19
C CYS A 42 13.07 13.28 13.63
N ILE A 43 13.64 12.54 14.59
CA ILE A 43 13.08 11.28 15.11
C ILE A 43 11.70 11.50 15.74
N LEU A 44 11.45 12.66 16.35
CA LEU A 44 10.19 12.98 17.03
C LEU A 44 9.08 13.43 16.09
N SER A 45 9.43 13.96 14.91
CA SER A 45 8.47 14.56 13.98
C SER A 45 7.36 13.60 13.56
N LEU A 46 7.70 12.33 13.31
CA LEU A 46 6.70 11.33 12.94
C LEU A 46 5.70 11.06 14.06
N CYS A 47 6.16 10.97 15.32
CA CYS A 47 5.28 10.77 16.47
C CYS A 47 4.39 11.98 16.71
N LEU A 48 4.95 13.19 16.59
CA LEU A 48 4.19 14.44 16.74
C LEU A 48 3.13 14.58 15.65
N PHE A 49 3.48 14.24 14.41
CA PHE A 49 2.53 14.24 13.32
C PHE A 49 1.40 13.24 13.52
N ASN A 50 1.70 12.00 13.92
CA ASN A 50 0.67 11.01 14.20
C ASN A 50 -0.26 11.43 15.34
N LEU A 51 0.29 12.04 16.40
CA LEU A 51 -0.52 12.58 17.51
C LEU A 51 -1.48 13.66 17.02
N TYR A 52 -1.01 14.51 16.13
CA TYR A 52 -1.77 15.61 15.57
C TYR A 52 -2.84 15.15 14.58
N ALA A 53 -2.51 14.21 13.68
CA ALA A 53 -3.47 13.58 12.79
C ALA A 53 -4.56 12.84 13.58
N GLU A 54 -4.18 12.12 14.64
CA GLU A 54 -5.15 11.46 15.53
C GLU A 54 -6.07 12.45 16.24
N TYR A 55 -5.54 13.59 16.69
CA TYR A 55 -6.35 14.66 17.27
C TYR A 55 -7.44 15.14 16.29
N ILE A 56 -7.08 15.39 15.02
CA ILE A 56 -8.03 15.82 13.98
C ILE A 56 -9.12 14.76 13.77
N MET A 57 -8.75 13.49 13.66
CA MET A 57 -9.71 12.42 13.39
C MET A 57 -10.71 12.24 14.54
N ARG A 58 -10.28 12.44 15.79
CA ARG A 58 -11.17 12.45 16.96
C ARG A 58 -12.08 13.66 16.99
N MET A 59 -11.56 14.84 16.66
CA MET A 59 -12.39 16.05 16.56
C MET A 59 -13.43 15.93 15.44
N ALA A 60 -13.10 15.20 14.38
CA ALA A 60 -14.02 14.90 13.28
C ALA A 60 -15.09 13.86 13.64
N GLY A 61 -15.04 13.26 14.84
CA GLY A 61 -16.05 12.29 15.31
C GLY A 61 -16.13 11.02 14.45
N LEU A 62 -15.02 10.61 13.83
CA LEU A 62 -15.01 9.46 12.93
C LEU A 62 -15.25 8.13 13.67
N GLU A 63 -14.92 8.03 14.96
CA GLU A 63 -15.16 6.80 15.73
C GLU A 63 -16.66 6.58 15.99
N GLU A 64 -17.43 7.66 16.19
CA GLU A 64 -18.86 7.62 16.45
C GLU A 64 -19.72 7.73 15.18
N ALA A 65 -19.11 8.07 14.05
CA ALA A 65 -19.79 8.21 12.77
C ALA A 65 -20.47 6.90 12.36
N GLN A 66 -21.73 7.00 11.93
CA GLN A 66 -22.47 5.86 11.36
C GLN A 66 -22.05 5.57 9.90
N ALA A 67 -21.56 6.60 9.21
CA ALA A 67 -21.02 6.50 7.86
C ALA A 67 -19.73 5.66 7.86
N GLY A 68 -19.62 4.74 6.92
CA GLY A 68 -18.50 3.80 6.81
C GLY A 68 -18.92 2.47 6.21
N ILE A 69 -17.99 1.51 6.16
CA ILE A 69 -18.23 0.14 5.72
C ILE A 69 -18.31 -0.76 6.95
N LYS A 70 -19.40 -1.51 7.12
CA LYS A 70 -19.57 -2.43 8.25
C LYS A 70 -18.97 -3.80 7.96
N ILE A 71 -17.96 -4.18 8.74
CA ILE A 71 -17.31 -5.50 8.65
C ILE A 71 -17.37 -6.16 10.03
N THR A 72 -18.15 -7.26 10.13
CA THR A 72 -18.29 -8.05 11.37
C THR A 72 -18.64 -7.17 12.58
N GLY A 73 -19.70 -6.38 12.45
CA GLY A 73 -20.18 -5.44 13.48
C GLY A 73 -19.28 -4.23 13.76
N ARG A 74 -18.15 -4.06 13.07
CA ARG A 74 -17.27 -2.86 13.20
C ARG A 74 -17.49 -1.93 12.02
N ASN A 75 -17.69 -0.64 12.30
CA ASN A 75 -17.73 0.38 11.26
C ASN A 75 -16.31 0.83 10.89
N ILE A 76 -16.03 0.87 9.59
CA ILE A 76 -14.71 1.22 9.06
C ILE A 76 -14.88 2.35 8.04
N ASN A 77 -14.44 3.54 8.41
CA ASN A 77 -14.57 4.72 7.57
C ASN A 77 -13.24 5.38 7.21
N ASN A 78 -12.12 4.94 7.80
CA ASN A 78 -10.82 5.48 7.47
C ASN A 78 -9.68 4.44 7.56
N LEU A 79 -8.69 4.58 6.68
CA LEU A 79 -7.38 3.93 6.74
C LEU A 79 -6.31 5.02 6.68
N ARG A 80 -5.29 4.96 7.54
CA ARG A 80 -4.32 6.04 7.71
C ARG A 80 -2.91 5.49 7.67
N TYR A 81 -2.07 6.04 6.80
CA TYR A 81 -0.65 5.74 6.76
C TYR A 81 0.15 7.03 6.58
N ALA A 82 0.85 7.43 7.64
CA ALA A 82 1.45 8.76 7.70
C ALA A 82 0.41 9.82 7.27
N ASP A 83 0.69 10.54 6.20
CA ASP A 83 -0.14 11.60 5.66
C ASP A 83 -1.22 11.13 4.68
N ASP A 84 -1.14 9.89 4.20
CA ASP A 84 -2.16 9.29 3.37
C ASP A 84 -3.36 8.87 4.22
N THR A 85 -4.50 9.54 4.04
CA THR A 85 -5.78 9.13 4.67
C THR A 85 -6.77 8.67 3.61
N THR A 86 -7.23 7.44 3.72
CA THR A 86 -8.30 6.92 2.88
C THR A 86 -9.62 6.90 3.63
N LEU A 87 -10.62 7.64 3.14
CA LEU A 87 -11.98 7.61 3.69
C LEU A 87 -12.84 6.62 2.91
N MET A 88 -13.76 5.96 3.62
CA MET A 88 -14.61 4.91 3.06
C MET A 88 -16.04 5.00 3.59
N ALA A 89 -17.01 4.69 2.72
CA ALA A 89 -18.43 4.63 3.08
C ALA A 89 -19.20 3.67 2.15
N GLU A 90 -20.48 3.44 2.44
CA GLU A 90 -21.40 2.65 1.60
C GLU A 90 -22.09 3.50 0.52
N SER A 91 -22.22 4.81 0.74
CA SER A 91 -22.82 5.76 -0.22
C SER A 91 -21.93 6.97 -0.51
N GLU A 92 -22.18 7.59 -1.67
CA GLU A 92 -21.55 8.84 -2.09
C GLU A 92 -21.82 9.98 -1.08
N GLU A 93 -23.05 10.07 -0.57
CA GLU A 93 -23.47 11.10 0.38
C GLU A 93 -22.74 10.97 1.72
N GLU A 94 -22.63 9.75 2.24
CA GLU A 94 -21.88 9.46 3.45
C GLU A 94 -20.40 9.80 3.29
N LEU A 95 -19.81 9.39 2.16
CA LEU A 95 -18.41 9.66 1.87
C LEU A 95 -18.12 11.16 1.79
N LYS A 96 -19.00 11.92 1.12
CA LYS A 96 -18.90 13.38 1.03
C LYS A 96 -19.03 14.03 2.40
N SER A 97 -19.93 13.55 3.25
CA SER A 97 -20.08 14.02 4.63
C SER A 97 -18.81 13.80 5.46
N LEU A 98 -18.23 12.60 5.39
CA LEU A 98 -16.96 12.28 6.06
C LEU A 98 -15.83 13.21 5.59
N LEU A 99 -15.69 13.39 4.28
CA LEU A 99 -14.66 14.23 3.69
C LEU A 99 -14.78 15.69 4.12
N MET A 100 -15.99 16.25 4.09
CA MET A 100 -16.23 17.63 4.51
C MET A 100 -15.98 17.85 6.00
N THR A 101 -16.30 16.86 6.84
CA THR A 101 -16.04 16.91 8.28
C THR A 101 -14.54 16.90 8.56
N VAL A 102 -13.80 15.96 7.96
CA VAL A 102 -12.34 15.89 8.10
C VAL A 102 -11.67 17.17 7.58
N LYS A 103 -12.12 17.70 6.44
CA LYS A 103 -11.62 18.97 5.89
C LYS A 103 -11.82 20.12 6.88
N GLY A 104 -13.02 20.28 7.43
CA GLY A 104 -13.33 21.35 8.36
C GLY A 104 -12.49 21.32 9.64
N GLU A 105 -12.29 20.13 10.24
CA GLU A 105 -11.42 20.01 11.42
C GLU A 105 -9.93 20.18 11.10
N SER A 106 -9.50 19.74 9.91
CA SER A 106 -8.13 19.93 9.42
C SER A 106 -7.79 21.41 9.25
N GLU A 107 -8.70 22.20 8.67
CA GLU A 107 -8.50 23.63 8.44
C GLU A 107 -8.37 24.44 9.74
N LYS A 108 -9.11 24.06 10.79
CA LYS A 108 -9.03 24.73 12.11
C LYS A 108 -7.65 24.67 12.73
N VAL A 109 -6.89 23.64 12.40
CA VAL A 109 -5.56 23.43 12.95
C VAL A 109 -4.46 23.84 11.96
N GLY A 110 -4.83 24.27 10.75
CA GLY A 110 -3.91 24.81 9.74
C GLY A 110 -3.55 23.82 8.64
N LEU A 111 -4.23 22.68 8.52
CA LEU A 111 -4.02 21.73 7.43
C LEU A 111 -5.05 21.97 6.32
N LYS A 112 -4.60 22.03 5.07
CA LYS A 112 -5.46 22.19 3.91
C LYS A 112 -5.53 20.91 3.07
N LEU A 113 -6.72 20.62 2.57
CA LEU A 113 -6.92 19.52 1.64
C LEU A 113 -6.32 19.86 0.27
N ASN A 114 -5.48 18.98 -0.28
CA ASN A 114 -5.02 19.10 -1.66
C ASN A 114 -6.04 18.43 -2.61
N ILE A 115 -6.92 19.24 -3.18
CA ILE A 115 -8.01 18.75 -4.05
C ILE A 115 -7.45 18.08 -5.30
N GLN A 116 -6.39 18.63 -5.91
CA GLN A 116 -5.75 18.09 -7.10
C GLN A 116 -5.13 16.70 -6.91
N LYS A 117 -4.68 16.37 -5.70
CA LYS A 117 -4.16 15.03 -5.36
C LYS A 117 -5.25 14.09 -4.85
N THR A 118 -6.42 14.62 -4.50
CA THR A 118 -7.53 13.83 -3.96
C THR A 118 -8.22 13.10 -5.10
N LYS A 119 -8.40 11.79 -4.92
CA LYS A 119 -9.04 10.91 -5.90
C LYS A 119 -10.28 10.25 -5.32
N ILE A 120 -11.24 9.97 -6.18
CA ILE A 120 -12.47 9.26 -5.87
C ILE A 120 -12.50 7.96 -6.65
N MET A 121 -12.76 6.85 -5.98
CA MET A 121 -13.00 5.57 -6.63
C MET A 121 -14.28 4.94 -6.08
N ALA A 122 -15.06 4.31 -6.97
CA ALA A 122 -16.28 3.60 -6.62
C ALA A 122 -16.52 2.43 -7.57
N SER A 123 -17.24 1.42 -7.08
CA SER A 123 -17.74 0.30 -7.90
C SER A 123 -18.88 0.72 -8.84
N GLY A 124 -19.64 1.77 -8.49
CA GLY A 124 -20.75 2.30 -9.27
C GLY A 124 -20.42 3.59 -10.05
N PRO A 125 -21.34 4.06 -10.93
CA PRO A 125 -21.20 5.35 -11.59
C PRO A 125 -21.15 6.49 -10.56
N ILE A 126 -20.15 7.36 -10.69
CA ILE A 126 -19.95 8.51 -9.80
C ILE A 126 -20.45 9.77 -10.49
N ILE A 127 -21.26 10.56 -9.77
CA ILE A 127 -21.61 11.91 -10.21
C ILE A 127 -20.39 12.82 -9.96
N SER A 128 -20.04 13.72 -10.86
CA SER A 128 -18.87 14.59 -10.65
C SER A 128 -18.98 15.40 -9.35
N TRP A 129 -17.97 15.33 -8.47
CA TRP A 129 -17.95 16.08 -7.21
C TRP A 129 -17.10 17.34 -7.33
N GLN A 130 -17.55 18.41 -6.68
CA GLN A 130 -16.78 19.63 -6.52
C GLN A 130 -16.56 19.93 -5.03
N ILE A 131 -15.33 20.32 -4.72
CA ILE A 131 -14.92 20.84 -3.41
C ILE A 131 -14.32 22.21 -3.68
N ASP A 132 -14.80 23.25 -3.02
CA ASP A 132 -14.35 24.64 -3.21
C ASP A 132 -14.33 25.14 -4.67
N GLY A 133 -15.23 24.61 -5.51
CA GLY A 133 -15.31 24.93 -6.94
C GLY A 133 -14.32 24.17 -7.82
N GLU A 134 -13.46 23.33 -7.25
CA GLU A 134 -12.57 22.41 -7.97
C GLU A 134 -13.22 21.02 -8.09
N THR A 135 -13.21 20.46 -9.30
CA THR A 135 -13.70 19.09 -9.53
C THR A 135 -12.67 18.07 -9.04
N VAL A 136 -13.11 17.13 -8.21
CA VAL A 136 -12.26 16.04 -7.71
C VAL A 136 -12.13 14.97 -8.79
N GLU A 137 -10.91 14.43 -8.96
CA GLU A 137 -10.63 13.41 -9.98
C GLU A 137 -11.27 12.06 -9.61
N THR A 138 -12.17 11.58 -10.45
CA THR A 138 -12.67 10.20 -10.39
C THR A 138 -11.76 9.25 -11.15
N VAL A 139 -11.36 8.14 -10.52
CA VAL A 139 -10.44 7.15 -11.07
C VAL A 139 -11.03 5.74 -10.99
N SER A 140 -10.67 4.89 -11.95
CA SER A 140 -10.98 3.45 -11.93
C SER A 140 -9.90 2.62 -11.21
N ASP A 141 -8.72 3.19 -11.02
CA ASP A 141 -7.62 2.57 -10.29
C ASP A 141 -6.70 3.60 -9.62
N PHE A 142 -6.07 3.21 -8.53
CA PHE A 142 -5.13 4.06 -7.80
C PHE A 142 -4.05 3.24 -7.08
N ILE A 143 -2.96 3.90 -6.68
CA ILE A 143 -1.87 3.28 -5.91
C ILE A 143 -2.01 3.68 -4.44
N LEU A 144 -2.39 2.72 -3.59
CA LEU A 144 -2.49 2.88 -2.14
C LEU A 144 -1.39 2.08 -1.44
N GLY A 145 -0.58 2.74 -0.60
CA GLY A 145 0.47 2.04 0.15
C GLY A 145 1.49 1.30 -0.73
N GLY A 146 1.62 1.70 -2.01
CA GLY A 146 2.46 1.04 -3.01
C GLY A 146 1.76 -0.03 -3.85
N SER A 147 0.55 -0.46 -3.47
CA SER A 147 -0.26 -1.47 -4.16
C SER A 147 -1.31 -0.82 -5.08
N LYS A 148 -1.49 -1.36 -6.29
CA LYS A 148 -2.57 -0.95 -7.18
C LYS A 148 -3.90 -1.56 -6.75
N ILE A 149 -4.88 -0.70 -6.54
CA ILE A 149 -6.27 -1.07 -6.25
C ILE A 149 -7.11 -0.62 -7.45
N THR A 150 -8.02 -1.48 -7.88
CA THR A 150 -8.99 -1.23 -8.96
C THR A 150 -10.39 -1.16 -8.38
N ALA A 151 -11.28 -0.40 -9.03
CA ALA A 151 -12.70 -0.38 -8.71
C ALA A 151 -13.37 -1.74 -8.97
N ASP A 152 -12.78 -2.52 -9.88
CA ASP A 152 -13.29 -3.80 -10.38
C ASP A 152 -13.04 -4.97 -9.39
N ASP A 153 -14.04 -5.85 -9.23
CA ASP A 153 -14.10 -7.25 -8.73
C ASP A 153 -13.06 -7.79 -7.72
N GLY A 154 -12.35 -6.91 -7.00
CA GLY A 154 -11.32 -7.25 -6.01
C GLY A 154 -10.11 -8.01 -6.57
N ASP A 155 -9.86 -7.96 -7.88
CA ASP A 155 -8.84 -8.79 -8.52
C ASP A 155 -7.40 -8.23 -8.36
N CYS A 156 -6.50 -9.06 -7.82
CA CYS A 156 -5.09 -8.68 -7.67
C CYS A 156 -4.27 -8.79 -8.97
N SER A 157 -4.82 -9.32 -10.08
CA SER A 157 -4.04 -9.56 -11.31
C SER A 157 -3.39 -8.29 -11.88
N HIS A 158 -4.05 -7.13 -11.76
CA HIS A 158 -3.48 -5.86 -12.22
C HIS A 158 -2.25 -5.46 -11.39
N GLU A 159 -2.28 -5.69 -10.08
CA GLU A 159 -1.14 -5.45 -9.20
C GLU A 159 -0.02 -6.46 -9.44
N VAL A 160 -0.32 -7.76 -9.59
CA VAL A 160 0.71 -8.76 -9.91
C VAL A 160 1.46 -8.37 -11.19
N LYS A 161 0.74 -8.04 -12.27
CA LYS A 161 1.34 -7.58 -13.53
C LYS A 161 2.22 -6.34 -13.31
N ARG A 162 1.75 -5.36 -12.54
CA ARG A 162 2.49 -4.14 -12.23
C ARG A 162 3.79 -4.44 -11.47
N CYS A 163 3.73 -5.25 -10.41
CA CYS A 163 4.89 -5.66 -9.63
C CYS A 163 5.91 -6.42 -10.47
N LEU A 164 5.47 -7.30 -11.37
CA LEU A 164 6.36 -7.99 -12.32
C LEU A 164 7.03 -7.01 -13.30
N LEU A 165 6.31 -5.99 -13.79
CA LEU A 165 6.88 -4.96 -14.66
C LEU A 165 7.90 -4.09 -13.93
N LEU A 166 7.62 -3.71 -12.68
CA LEU A 166 8.58 -3.00 -11.82
C LEU A 166 9.81 -3.87 -11.53
N GLY A 167 9.59 -5.13 -11.18
CA GLY A 167 10.64 -6.12 -10.94
C GLY A 167 11.55 -6.35 -12.15
N ARG A 168 11.05 -6.19 -13.38
CA ARG A 168 11.87 -6.29 -14.62
C ARG A 168 12.83 -5.12 -14.82
N LYS A 169 12.54 -3.93 -14.26
CA LYS A 169 13.41 -2.76 -14.39
C LYS A 169 14.72 -2.94 -13.63
N VAL A 170 14.68 -3.52 -12.43
CA VAL A 170 15.86 -3.70 -11.57
C VAL A 170 16.99 -4.51 -12.22
N PRO A 171 16.78 -5.76 -12.69
CA PRO A 171 17.84 -6.53 -13.31
C PRO A 171 18.27 -5.97 -14.68
N THR A 172 17.44 -5.14 -15.32
CA THR A 172 17.83 -4.40 -16.52
C THR A 172 18.84 -3.29 -16.18
N ASN A 173 18.65 -2.60 -15.05
CA ASN A 173 19.60 -1.61 -14.55
C ASN A 173 20.89 -2.25 -14.02
N LEU A 174 20.83 -3.50 -13.56
CA LEU A 174 21.97 -4.28 -13.07
C LEU A 174 22.65 -5.12 -14.18
N ASP A 175 22.35 -4.89 -15.45
CA ASP A 175 22.75 -5.79 -16.54
C ASP A 175 24.27 -5.98 -16.65
N SER A 176 25.05 -4.91 -16.48
CA SER A 176 26.52 -4.96 -16.49
C SER A 176 27.07 -5.87 -15.38
N ILE A 177 26.51 -5.76 -14.18
CA ILE A 177 26.89 -6.54 -13.00
C ILE A 177 26.47 -8.00 -13.17
N LEU A 178 25.21 -8.24 -13.58
CA LEU A 178 24.68 -9.59 -13.75
C LEU A 178 25.38 -10.36 -14.88
N LYS A 179 25.88 -9.67 -15.91
CA LYS A 179 26.62 -10.29 -17.03
C LYS A 179 28.13 -10.37 -16.85
N SER A 180 28.71 -9.65 -15.88
CA SER A 180 30.16 -9.63 -15.62
C SER A 180 30.71 -11.03 -15.35
N ARG A 181 31.89 -11.37 -15.89
CA ARG A 181 32.57 -12.65 -15.60
C ARG A 181 33.35 -12.63 -14.28
N GLU A 182 33.60 -11.44 -13.73
CA GLU A 182 34.41 -11.24 -12.53
C GLU A 182 33.64 -11.57 -11.24
N ILE A 183 32.31 -11.52 -11.30
CA ILE A 183 31.44 -11.80 -10.16
C ILE A 183 30.99 -13.26 -10.20
N ILE A 184 31.32 -14.00 -9.15
CA ILE A 184 30.91 -15.40 -9.00
C ILE A 184 29.38 -15.53 -8.92
N LEU A 185 28.88 -16.66 -9.43
CA LEU A 185 27.46 -16.98 -9.53
C LEU A 185 26.68 -16.79 -8.21
N PRO A 186 27.15 -17.28 -7.04
CA PRO A 186 26.40 -17.13 -5.79
C PRO A 186 26.15 -15.67 -5.38
N LYS A 187 27.12 -14.77 -5.63
CA LYS A 187 26.97 -13.34 -5.32
C LYS A 187 25.91 -12.68 -6.21
N LYS A 188 25.82 -13.08 -7.48
CA LYS A 188 24.77 -12.58 -8.38
C LYS A 188 23.40 -13.09 -7.99
N VAL A 189 23.29 -14.36 -7.59
CA VAL A 189 22.04 -14.93 -7.07
C VAL A 189 21.59 -14.16 -5.82
N CYS A 190 22.53 -13.88 -4.90
CA CYS A 190 22.27 -13.03 -3.73
C CYS A 190 21.74 -11.64 -4.13
N LEU A 191 22.36 -10.99 -5.12
CA LEU A 191 21.92 -9.69 -5.62
C LEU A 191 20.48 -9.71 -6.17
N VAL A 192 20.14 -10.72 -6.96
CA VAL A 192 18.76 -10.88 -7.49
C VAL A 192 17.78 -11.08 -6.34
N LYS A 193 18.08 -11.96 -5.37
CA LYS A 193 17.24 -12.18 -4.19
C LYS A 193 17.09 -10.94 -3.31
N ALA A 194 18.12 -10.09 -3.23
CA ALA A 194 18.16 -8.92 -2.36
C ALA A 194 17.59 -7.64 -3.00
N MET A 195 17.64 -7.51 -4.33
CA MET A 195 17.23 -6.27 -5.01
C MET A 195 16.04 -6.45 -5.95
N VAL A 196 15.90 -7.62 -6.58
CA VAL A 196 14.84 -7.86 -7.58
C VAL A 196 13.61 -8.45 -6.93
N PHE A 197 13.78 -9.54 -6.17
CA PHE A 197 12.65 -10.24 -5.55
C PHE A 197 11.87 -9.43 -4.51
N PRO A 198 12.44 -8.51 -3.70
CA PRO A 198 11.64 -7.69 -2.80
C PRO A 198 10.59 -6.85 -3.54
N VAL A 199 10.86 -6.40 -4.78
CA VAL A 199 9.93 -5.57 -5.55
C VAL A 199 8.62 -6.31 -5.85
N ILE A 200 8.69 -7.63 -6.06
CA ILE A 200 7.52 -8.45 -6.36
C ILE A 200 6.85 -8.98 -5.08
N ARG A 201 7.65 -9.19 -4.03
CA ARG A 201 7.15 -9.66 -2.74
C ARG A 201 6.42 -8.58 -1.96
N TYR A 202 6.69 -7.30 -2.25
CA TYR A 202 6.05 -6.20 -1.55
C TYR A 202 4.53 -6.25 -1.71
N GLY A 203 3.81 -6.30 -0.58
CA GLY A 203 2.35 -6.35 -0.55
C GLY A 203 1.75 -7.67 -1.01
N CYS A 204 2.57 -8.71 -1.28
CA CYS A 204 2.04 -9.98 -1.75
C CYS A 204 1.17 -10.69 -0.70
N GLU A 205 1.33 -10.36 0.60
CA GLU A 205 0.50 -10.92 1.67
C GLU A 205 -0.97 -10.54 1.54
N SER A 206 -1.29 -9.41 0.89
CA SER A 206 -2.67 -8.92 0.73
C SER A 206 -3.35 -9.37 -0.57
N TRP A 207 -2.66 -10.10 -1.45
CA TRP A 207 -3.22 -10.48 -2.75
C TRP A 207 -4.29 -11.57 -2.61
N ILE A 208 -5.54 -11.19 -2.93
CA ILE A 208 -6.72 -12.05 -2.90
C ILE A 208 -6.58 -13.21 -3.89
N ILE A 209 -6.93 -14.39 -3.40
CA ILE A 209 -6.92 -15.65 -4.13
C ILE A 209 -8.32 -15.94 -4.65
N LYS A 210 -8.53 -15.88 -5.97
CA LYS A 210 -9.72 -16.50 -6.56
C LYS A 210 -9.45 -17.98 -6.81
N LYS A 211 -10.45 -18.80 -6.50
CA LYS A 211 -10.49 -20.24 -6.74
C LYS A 211 -10.12 -20.54 -8.19
N ALA A 212 -8.97 -21.17 -8.42
CA ALA A 212 -8.82 -21.99 -9.62
C ALA A 212 -9.62 -23.27 -9.41
N GLU A 213 -10.26 -23.79 -10.46
CA GLU A 213 -10.89 -25.12 -10.48
C GLU A 213 -9.85 -26.23 -10.27
N CYS A 214 -9.32 -26.35 -9.06
CA CYS A 214 -8.58 -27.52 -8.62
C CYS A 214 -9.60 -28.52 -8.08
N GLN A 215 -10.02 -29.48 -8.92
CA GLN A 215 -10.99 -30.52 -8.56
C GLN A 215 -10.52 -31.52 -7.48
N ARG A 216 -9.38 -31.29 -6.80
CA ARG A 216 -8.68 -32.36 -6.07
C ARG A 216 -7.87 -32.00 -4.83
N ILE A 217 -8.01 -30.80 -4.28
CA ILE A 217 -7.31 -30.42 -3.04
C ILE A 217 -8.35 -29.90 -2.05
N ASP A 218 -8.26 -30.29 -0.78
CA ASP A 218 -9.25 -29.95 0.24
C ASP A 218 -9.44 -28.43 0.37
N ALA A 219 -10.67 -28.02 0.68
CA ALA A 219 -11.16 -26.64 0.65
C ALA A 219 -10.35 -25.64 1.51
N PHE A 220 -9.51 -26.12 2.43
CA PHE A 220 -8.70 -25.30 3.34
C PHE A 220 -7.33 -24.90 2.75
N GLU A 221 -6.71 -25.73 1.89
CA GLU A 221 -5.47 -25.37 1.17
C GLU A 221 -5.74 -24.54 -0.09
N LEU A 222 -6.95 -24.64 -0.65
CA LEU A 222 -7.33 -23.97 -1.90
C LEU A 222 -7.63 -22.46 -1.77
N CYS A 223 -7.94 -21.97 -0.57
CA CYS A 223 -8.28 -20.56 -0.35
C CYS A 223 -7.04 -19.63 -0.38
N TRP A 224 -5.82 -20.19 -0.41
CA TRP A 224 -4.57 -19.44 -0.21
C TRP A 224 -3.60 -19.44 -1.40
N THR A 225 -3.93 -20.12 -2.50
CA THR A 225 -3.06 -20.23 -3.69
C THR A 225 -3.38 -19.17 -4.73
N ILE A 226 -2.41 -18.31 -5.08
CA ILE A 226 -2.59 -17.28 -6.14
C ILE A 226 -3.17 -17.94 -7.41
N LYS A 227 -4.08 -17.26 -8.14
CA LYS A 227 -4.63 -17.74 -9.42
C LYS A 227 -3.52 -18.40 -10.25
N LYS A 228 -3.76 -19.62 -10.75
CA LYS A 228 -2.77 -20.41 -11.51
C LYS A 228 -2.08 -19.62 -12.62
N ALA A 229 -2.82 -18.75 -13.31
CA ALA A 229 -2.27 -17.88 -14.35
C ALA A 229 -1.23 -16.88 -13.82
N GLU A 230 -1.39 -16.38 -12.60
CA GLU A 230 -0.43 -15.48 -11.95
C GLU A 230 0.79 -16.24 -11.42
N CYS A 231 0.61 -17.45 -10.85
CA CYS A 231 1.75 -18.32 -10.50
C CYS A 231 2.63 -18.58 -11.73
N GLN A 232 2.03 -18.90 -12.87
CA GLN A 232 2.75 -19.08 -14.13
C GLN A 232 3.52 -17.83 -14.56
N ARG A 233 2.99 -16.63 -14.30
CA ARG A 233 3.70 -15.37 -14.60
C ARG A 233 4.86 -15.13 -13.64
N ILE A 234 4.71 -15.45 -12.36
CA ILE A 234 5.75 -15.36 -11.34
C ILE A 234 6.89 -16.34 -11.66
N ASP A 235 6.57 -17.59 -12.00
CA ASP A 235 7.54 -18.60 -12.43
C ASP A 235 8.28 -18.18 -13.70
N ALA A 236 7.55 -17.66 -14.69
CA ALA A 236 8.14 -17.15 -15.92
C ALA A 236 9.09 -15.97 -15.63
N PHE A 237 8.75 -15.11 -14.68
CA PHE A 237 9.62 -14.02 -14.23
C PHE A 237 10.88 -14.52 -13.52
N GLU A 238 10.74 -15.47 -12.59
CA GLU A 238 11.87 -16.06 -11.87
C GLU A 238 12.84 -16.72 -12.87
N LEU A 239 12.32 -17.54 -13.77
CA LEU A 239 13.10 -18.19 -14.82
C LEU A 239 13.75 -17.19 -15.77
N TRP A 240 13.07 -16.07 -16.06
CA TRP A 240 13.65 -14.99 -16.85
C TRP A 240 14.86 -14.35 -16.15
N CYS A 241 14.77 -14.11 -14.83
CA CYS A 241 15.91 -13.62 -14.03
C CYS A 241 17.09 -14.59 -14.07
N TRP A 242 16.85 -15.88 -13.86
CA TRP A 242 17.88 -16.91 -13.88
C TRP A 242 18.54 -17.07 -15.25
N ARG A 243 17.75 -17.08 -16.33
CA ARG A 243 18.30 -17.10 -17.70
C ARG A 243 19.19 -15.91 -17.98
N ARG A 244 18.78 -14.71 -17.57
CA ARG A 244 19.55 -13.49 -17.77
C ARG A 244 20.89 -13.55 -17.05
N LEU A 245 20.87 -13.99 -15.80
CA LEU A 245 22.05 -14.17 -14.96
C LEU A 245 23.03 -15.21 -15.54
N LEU A 246 22.52 -16.29 -16.12
CA LEU A 246 23.32 -17.31 -16.82
C LEU A 246 23.69 -16.95 -18.27
N ARG A 247 23.22 -15.80 -18.77
CA ARG A 247 23.43 -15.35 -20.16
C ARG A 247 22.91 -16.35 -21.20
N VAL A 248 21.85 -17.08 -20.86
CA VAL A 248 21.20 -18.03 -21.76
C VAL A 248 20.30 -17.26 -22.72
N SER A 249 20.61 -17.32 -24.02
CA SER A 249 19.75 -16.72 -25.05
C SER A 249 18.42 -17.49 -25.15
N TRP A 250 17.38 -16.81 -25.63
CA TRP A 250 16.09 -17.47 -25.89
C TRP A 250 16.20 -18.54 -27.00
N THR A 251 17.17 -18.39 -27.92
CA THR A 251 17.45 -19.34 -29.01
C THR A 251 18.15 -20.62 -28.56
N ALA A 252 18.77 -20.64 -27.38
CA ALA A 252 19.54 -21.77 -26.89
C ALA A 252 18.70 -23.03 -26.58
N ARG A 253 17.36 -22.92 -26.58
CA ARG A 253 16.39 -24.01 -26.28
C ARG A 253 16.74 -24.83 -25.03
N ARG A 254 17.38 -24.19 -24.05
CA ARG A 254 17.79 -24.83 -22.79
C ARG A 254 16.57 -25.07 -21.89
N ALA A 255 16.44 -26.29 -21.39
CA ALA A 255 15.35 -26.70 -20.52
C ALA A 255 15.36 -25.93 -19.18
N ASN A 256 14.16 -25.56 -18.68
CA ASN A 256 13.98 -24.89 -17.38
C ASN A 256 14.65 -25.66 -16.23
N GLN A 257 14.50 -26.98 -16.22
CA GLN A 257 15.07 -27.84 -15.18
C GLN A 257 16.61 -27.76 -15.12
N SER A 258 17.27 -27.61 -16.26
CA SER A 258 18.74 -27.46 -16.31
C SER A 258 19.19 -26.13 -15.69
N ILE A 259 18.43 -25.05 -15.93
CA ILE A 259 18.70 -23.72 -15.34
C ILE A 259 18.53 -23.78 -13.82
N LEU A 260 17.43 -24.38 -13.34
CA LEU A 260 17.16 -24.50 -11.91
C LEU A 260 18.18 -25.40 -11.20
N LYS A 261 18.67 -26.47 -11.85
CA LYS A 261 19.76 -27.31 -11.30
C LYS A 261 21.08 -26.56 -11.16
N GLU A 262 21.41 -25.67 -12.10
CA GLU A 262 22.65 -24.88 -12.04
C GLU A 262 22.58 -23.76 -10.99
N ILE A 263 21.45 -23.05 -10.90
CA ILE A 263 21.24 -22.00 -9.89
C ILE A 263 21.08 -22.61 -8.50
N SER A 264 20.40 -23.76 -8.40
CA SER A 264 20.02 -24.45 -7.17
C SER A 264 19.44 -23.49 -6.10
N PRO A 265 18.34 -22.78 -6.41
CA PRO A 265 17.73 -21.89 -5.42
C PRO A 265 17.11 -22.73 -4.29
N GLU A 266 17.36 -22.33 -3.04
CA GLU A 266 16.79 -22.97 -1.84
C GLU A 266 15.25 -23.08 -1.87
N CYS A 267 14.58 -22.10 -2.49
CA CYS A 267 13.14 -22.04 -2.69
C CYS A 267 12.80 -21.22 -3.94
N SER A 268 11.67 -21.54 -4.58
CA SER A 268 11.12 -20.72 -5.67
C SER A 268 10.60 -19.38 -5.14
N LEU A 269 10.47 -18.40 -6.03
CA LEU A 269 9.88 -17.11 -5.69
C LEU A 269 8.44 -17.28 -5.19
N GLU A 270 7.66 -18.15 -5.84
CA GLU A 270 6.31 -18.54 -5.38
C GLU A 270 6.36 -19.12 -3.95
N GLY A 271 7.29 -20.04 -3.68
CA GLY A 271 7.43 -20.66 -2.36
C GLY A 271 7.78 -19.64 -1.27
N VAL A 272 8.61 -18.64 -1.59
CA VAL A 272 8.91 -17.53 -0.67
C VAL A 272 7.67 -16.67 -0.41
N MET A 273 6.89 -16.37 -1.45
CA MET A 273 5.67 -15.57 -1.31
C MET A 273 4.60 -16.30 -0.50
N LEU A 274 4.42 -17.60 -0.73
CA LEU A 274 3.54 -18.45 0.06
C LEU A 274 3.97 -18.47 1.53
N LYS A 275 5.28 -18.58 1.80
CA LYS A 275 5.81 -18.51 3.15
C LYS A 275 5.48 -17.19 3.83
N LEU A 276 5.66 -16.05 3.15
CA LEU A 276 5.32 -14.72 3.68
C LEU A 276 3.83 -14.60 4.02
N LYS A 277 2.96 -15.05 3.11
CA LYS A 277 1.50 -15.12 3.34
C LYS A 277 1.16 -15.92 4.59
N LEU A 278 1.70 -17.13 4.72
CA LEU A 278 1.45 -18.01 5.87
C LEU A 278 2.00 -17.43 7.18
N GLN A 279 3.17 -16.77 7.13
CA GLN A 279 3.75 -16.09 8.29
C GLN A 279 2.87 -14.92 8.74
N TYR A 280 2.42 -14.10 7.80
CA TYR A 280 1.52 -12.98 8.08
C TYR A 280 0.18 -13.48 8.65
N PHE A 281 -0.42 -14.50 8.02
CA PHE A 281 -1.64 -15.14 8.50
C PHE A 281 -1.46 -15.67 9.93
N GLY A 282 -0.38 -16.41 10.20
CA GLY A 282 -0.09 -16.97 11.52
C GLY A 282 0.10 -15.89 12.59
N HIS A 283 0.75 -14.78 12.23
CA HIS A 283 0.88 -13.61 13.11
C HIS A 283 -0.48 -12.98 13.42
N LEU A 284 -1.35 -12.83 12.41
CA LEU A 284 -2.69 -12.31 12.59
C LEU A 284 -3.57 -13.23 13.45
N THR A 285 -3.47 -14.55 13.28
CA THR A 285 -4.30 -15.49 14.05
C THR A 285 -3.96 -15.46 15.54
N GLN A 286 -2.71 -15.20 15.90
CA GLN A 286 -2.25 -15.10 17.28
C GLN A 286 -2.66 -13.80 17.98
N ARG A 287 -3.02 -12.76 17.23
CA ARG A 287 -3.48 -11.50 17.82
C ARG A 287 -4.86 -11.66 18.45
N THR A 288 -5.00 -11.14 19.67
CA THR A 288 -6.28 -10.95 20.34
C THR A 288 -6.89 -9.65 19.84
N ASP A 289 -8.11 -9.72 19.32
CA ASP A 289 -8.96 -8.56 19.02
C ASP A 289 -8.38 -7.49 18.06
N SER A 290 -7.55 -7.89 17.09
CA SER A 290 -6.96 -6.94 16.12
C SER A 290 -7.87 -6.68 14.92
N PHE A 291 -7.92 -5.42 14.48
CA PHE A 291 -8.64 -4.96 13.29
C PHE A 291 -8.32 -5.77 12.02
N GLU A 292 -7.05 -6.05 11.78
CA GLU A 292 -6.58 -6.77 10.60
C GLU A 292 -7.05 -8.23 10.59
N LYS A 293 -7.21 -8.83 11.77
CA LYS A 293 -7.79 -10.18 11.92
C LYS A 293 -9.29 -10.17 11.63
N THR A 294 -10.01 -9.14 12.07
CA THR A 294 -11.42 -8.94 11.72
C THR A 294 -11.60 -8.72 10.22
N LEU A 295 -10.74 -7.93 9.58
CA LEU A 295 -10.77 -7.75 8.12
C LEU A 295 -10.50 -9.06 7.37
N MET A 296 -9.53 -9.85 7.83
CA MET A 296 -9.11 -11.06 7.14
C MET A 296 -10.09 -12.23 7.30
N LEU A 297 -10.76 -12.33 8.44
CA LEU A 297 -11.68 -13.43 8.77
C LEU A 297 -13.16 -13.03 8.72
N GLY A 298 -13.44 -11.73 8.64
CA GLY A 298 -14.76 -11.16 8.76
C GLY A 298 -15.61 -11.36 7.53
N LYS A 299 -16.92 -11.29 7.73
CA LYS A 299 -17.92 -11.18 6.66
C LYS A 299 -18.47 -9.75 6.66
N ILE A 300 -18.78 -9.25 5.47
CA ILE A 300 -19.52 -8.00 5.30
C ILE A 300 -20.99 -8.28 5.65
N GLU A 301 -21.62 -7.42 6.45
CA GLU A 301 -23.02 -7.59 6.87
C GLU A 301 -23.98 -6.88 5.89
N GLY A 302 -24.94 -7.62 5.34
CA GLY A 302 -25.99 -7.09 4.45
C GLY A 302 -26.67 -8.18 3.62
N SER A 303 -27.96 -8.01 3.28
CA SER A 303 -28.66 -8.87 2.33
C SER A 303 -28.35 -8.44 0.90
N LEU A 304 -27.74 -9.33 0.11
CA LEU A 304 -27.51 -9.14 -1.32
C LEU A 304 -28.82 -8.76 -2.02
N PRO A 305 -28.87 -7.67 -2.81
CA PRO A 305 -29.93 -7.48 -3.78
C PRO A 305 -29.95 -8.68 -4.73
N GLU A 306 -31.12 -9.24 -5.03
CA GLU A 306 -31.25 -10.37 -5.97
C GLU A 306 -30.56 -10.03 -7.30
N GLY A 307 -29.46 -10.72 -7.60
CA GLY A 307 -28.73 -10.60 -8.87
C GLY A 307 -27.27 -10.14 -8.77
N VAL A 308 -26.80 -9.71 -7.59
CA VAL A 308 -25.40 -9.29 -7.36
C VAL A 308 -24.60 -10.46 -6.79
N THR A 309 -23.42 -10.76 -7.31
CA THR A 309 -22.55 -11.83 -6.77
C THR A 309 -21.64 -11.29 -5.66
N GLU A 310 -21.16 -12.16 -4.76
CA GLU A 310 -20.22 -11.80 -3.65
C GLU A 310 -18.95 -11.03 -4.10
N ASP A 311 -18.69 -10.96 -5.42
CA ASP A 311 -17.54 -10.29 -6.04
C ASP A 311 -17.75 -8.77 -6.28
N GLU A 312 -18.94 -8.19 -6.07
CA GLU A 312 -19.29 -6.83 -6.53
C GLU A 312 -19.33 -5.75 -5.43
N THR A 313 -19.08 -6.10 -4.16
CA THR A 313 -19.11 -5.16 -3.04
C THR A 313 -17.73 -4.62 -2.68
N VAL A 314 -17.38 -3.47 -3.24
CA VAL A 314 -16.29 -2.65 -2.68
C VAL A 314 -16.76 -1.20 -2.63
N GLY A 315 -16.81 -0.70 -1.40
CA GLY A 315 -17.28 0.63 -1.03
C GLY A 315 -16.40 1.74 -1.60
N TRP A 316 -16.87 2.95 -1.38
CA TRP A 316 -16.26 4.15 -1.92
C TRP A 316 -14.91 4.37 -1.23
N HIS A 317 -13.87 4.73 -1.98
CA HIS A 317 -12.54 4.98 -1.43
C HIS A 317 -12.04 6.36 -1.87
N HIS A 318 -11.60 7.16 -0.91
CA HIS A 318 -10.79 8.35 -1.16
C HIS A 318 -9.35 8.15 -0.75
N GLN A 319 -8.46 9.01 -1.22
CA GLN A 319 -7.13 9.19 -0.66
C GLN A 319 -6.86 10.69 -0.53
N LEU A 320 -6.62 11.17 0.69
CA LEU A 320 -6.04 12.46 0.98
C LEU A 320 -4.52 12.23 1.02
N LYS A 321 -3.79 12.65 -0.02
CA LYS A 321 -2.32 12.66 0.00
C LYS A 321 -1.83 13.91 0.74
N GLY A 322 -1.34 13.78 1.95
CA GLY A 322 -0.86 14.92 2.75
C GLY A 322 0.65 15.17 2.68
N HIS A 323 1.23 15.51 1.53
CA HIS A 323 2.62 16.00 1.56
C HIS A 323 2.70 17.50 1.77
N GLU A 324 3.57 17.85 2.72
CA GLU A 324 3.98 19.19 3.18
C GLU A 324 2.79 20.10 3.45
N PHE A 325 2.46 20.23 4.73
CA PHE A 325 1.81 21.44 5.20
C PHE A 325 2.72 22.60 4.82
N GLU A 326 2.26 23.44 3.90
CA GLU A 326 2.72 24.81 3.83
C GLU A 326 2.25 25.59 5.05
#